data_AF-A0A382BYK7-F1
#
_entry.id   AF-A0A382BYK7-F1
#
_cell.length_a   1.000
_cell.length_b   1.000
_cell.length_c   1.000
_cell.angle_alpha   90.00
_cell.angle_beta   90.00
_cell.angle_gamma   90.00
#
_symmetry.space_group_name_H-M   'P 1'
#
loop_
_entity.id
_entity.type
_entity.pdbx_description
1 polymer ?
#
loop_
_entity_poly.entity_id
_entity_poly.type
_entity_poly.pdbx_seq_one_letter_code
_entity_poly.pdbx_strand_id
1 'polypeptide(L)'
;MICPKCHAEYFDHIKICGDCNVSLVDACVIDLPIPEMTWASLPPFEGKVYADMVAEILDKNEIPYYLKMDWISSAFSIEGAGLPGQMVRIFVPETHQKEAENIVQGIIGNHQ
;
A
#
# COMPACT_ATOMS: atom_id res chain seq x y z
N MET A 1 18.00 17.12 13.62
CA MET A 1 17.57 16.35 14.83
C MET A 1 16.08 16.60 15.14
N ILE A 2 15.30 15.60 15.54
CA ILE A 2 13.84 15.70 15.82
C ILE A 2 13.54 15.24 17.24
N CYS A 3 12.61 15.91 17.93
CA CYS A 3 12.12 15.45 19.23
C CYS A 3 11.06 14.35 19.06
N PRO A 4 11.22 13.16 19.66
CA PRO A 4 10.26 12.06 19.51
C PRO A 4 8.92 12.29 20.23
N LYS A 5 8.80 13.36 21.03
CA LYS A 5 7.60 13.65 21.83
C LYS A 5 6.76 14.79 21.27
N CYS A 6 7.40 15.90 20.90
CA CYS A 6 6.71 17.07 20.34
C CYS A 6 6.92 17.23 18.83
N HIS A 7 7.75 16.39 18.21
CA HIS A 7 8.07 16.43 16.77
C HIS A 7 8.72 17.73 16.29
N ALA A 8 9.19 18.59 17.20
CA ALA A 8 9.92 19.79 16.84
C ALA A 8 11.29 19.44 16.23
N GLU A 9 11.67 20.18 15.18
CA GLU A 9 12.95 20.07 14.48
C GLU A 9 14.01 20.99 15.08
N TYR A 10 15.24 20.50 15.12
CA TYR A 10 16.41 21.16 15.71
C TYR A 10 17.64 20.98 14.82
N PHE A 11 18.56 21.93 14.91
CA PHE A 11 19.90 21.82 14.31
C PHE A 11 20.71 20.65 14.90
N ASP A 12 21.61 20.09 14.11
CA ASP A 12 22.29 18.81 14.43
C ASP A 12 23.24 18.87 15.63
N HIS A 13 23.71 20.06 15.99
CA HIS A 13 24.54 20.25 17.19
C HIS A 13 23.73 20.24 18.50
N ILE A 14 22.40 20.30 18.41
CA ILE A 14 21.50 20.28 19.57
C ILE A 14 21.11 18.82 19.84
N LYS A 15 21.39 18.35 21.07
CA LYS A 15 21.13 16.95 21.46
C LYS A 15 19.91 16.77 22.36
N ILE A 16 19.39 17.84 22.94
CA ILE A 16 18.30 17.81 23.93
C ILE A 16 17.21 18.79 23.51
N CYS A 17 15.96 18.35 23.55
CA CYS A 17 14.80 19.20 23.30
C CYS A 17 14.62 20.22 24.43
N GLY A 18 14.46 21.50 24.10
CA GLY A 18 14.28 22.57 25.10
C GLY A 18 12.98 22.46 25.90
N ASP A 19 11.91 22.00 25.25
CA ASP A 19 10.58 21.90 25.90
C ASP A 19 10.38 20.58 26.63
N CYS A 20 10.78 19.48 25.99
CA CYS A 20 10.52 18.13 26.50
C CYS A 20 11.67 17.58 27.36
N ASN A 21 12.85 18.20 27.29
CA ASN A 21 14.06 17.79 28.02
C ASN A 21 14.45 16.31 27.80
N VAL A 22 14.18 15.79 26.59
CA VAL A 22 14.53 14.44 26.14
C VAL A 22 15.61 14.52 25.05
N SER A 23 16.37 13.43 24.88
CA SER A 23 17.33 13.29 23.79
C SER A 23 16.62 13.35 22.44
N LEU A 24 17.16 14.17 21.54
CA LEU A 24 16.69 14.28 20.17
C LEU A 24 17.20 13.09 19.36
N VAL A 25 16.43 12.66 18.36
CA VAL A 25 16.81 11.62 17.41
C VAL A 25 17.25 12.24 16.09
N ASP A 26 18.14 11.57 15.37
CA ASP A 26 18.55 12.03 14.05
C ASP A 26 17.39 11.83 13.05
N ALA A 27 17.10 12.87 12.27
CA ALA A 27 16.06 12.83 11.23
C ALA A 27 16.47 11.90 10.08
N CYS A 28 17.78 11.72 9.85
CA CYS A 28 18.31 10.79 8.84
C CYS A 28 17.99 9.32 9.17
N VAL A 29 17.61 8.98 10.41
CA VAL A 29 17.11 7.62 10.73
C VAL A 29 15.72 7.38 10.14
N ILE A 30 15.02 8.44 9.73
CA ILE A 30 13.76 8.33 8.97
C ILE A 30 14.06 8.01 7.49
N ASP A 31 15.25 8.32 6.99
CA ASP A 31 15.73 7.96 5.65
C ASP A 31 16.29 6.52 5.59
N LEU A 32 15.93 5.65 6.54
CA LEU A 32 16.21 4.22 6.41
C LEU A 32 15.62 3.74 5.08
N PRO A 33 16.40 3.01 4.25
CA PRO A 33 15.87 2.47 3.02
C PRO A 33 14.65 1.62 3.36
N ILE A 34 13.55 1.82 2.62
CA ILE A 34 12.38 0.97 2.74
C ILE A 34 12.89 -0.48 2.61
N PRO A 35 12.65 -1.35 3.59
CA PRO A 35 13.18 -2.70 3.55
C PRO A 35 12.78 -3.37 2.24
N GLU A 36 13.70 -4.13 1.63
CA GLU A 36 13.38 -4.90 0.43
C GLU A 36 12.15 -5.78 0.73
N MET A 37 11.09 -5.55 -0.03
CA MET A 37 9.82 -6.23 0.14
C MET A 37 9.48 -6.95 -1.17
N THR A 38 9.27 -8.26 -1.08
CA THR A 38 8.80 -9.07 -2.20
C THR A 38 7.28 -8.91 -2.35
N TRP A 39 6.86 -8.68 -3.59
CA TRP A 39 5.45 -8.49 -3.95
C TRP A 39 4.96 -9.69 -4.74
N ALA A 40 3.85 -10.28 -4.30
CA ALA A 40 3.14 -11.34 -4.99
C ALA A 40 1.96 -10.77 -5.78
N SER A 41 1.71 -11.28 -6.98
CA SER A 41 0.53 -10.92 -7.77
C SER A 41 -0.66 -11.76 -7.33
N LEU A 42 -1.80 -11.11 -7.10
CA LEU A 42 -3.08 -11.78 -7.03
C LEU A 42 -3.55 -12.17 -8.44
N PRO A 43 -4.55 -13.06 -8.57
CA PRO A 43 -5.20 -13.33 -9.85
C PRO A 43 -5.65 -12.04 -10.55
N PRO A 44 -5.54 -11.94 -11.88
CA PRO A 44 -5.96 -10.75 -12.61
C PRO A 44 -7.48 -10.59 -12.55
N PHE A 45 -7.92 -9.34 -12.55
CA PHE A 45 -9.34 -8.97 -12.54
C PHE A 45 -9.73 -8.43 -13.91
N GLU A 46 -10.86 -8.92 -14.43
CA GLU A 46 -11.52 -8.34 -15.59
C GLU A 46 -12.46 -7.22 -15.11
N GLY A 47 -12.15 -5.99 -15.51
CA GLY A 47 -12.88 -4.80 -15.05
C GLY A 47 -12.44 -4.28 -13.67
N LYS A 48 -12.69 -2.99 -13.44
CA LYS A 48 -12.20 -2.26 -12.26
C LYS A 48 -13.03 -2.51 -11.00
N VAL A 49 -14.34 -2.79 -11.14
CA VAL A 49 -15.26 -2.90 -9.99
C VAL A 49 -14.83 -4.01 -9.02
N TYR A 50 -14.50 -5.20 -9.53
CA TYR A 50 -14.06 -6.30 -8.66
C TYR A 50 -12.70 -6.02 -8.02
N ALA A 51 -11.80 -5.35 -8.74
CA ALA A 51 -10.51 -4.94 -8.19
C ALA A 51 -10.66 -3.89 -7.08
N ASP A 52 -11.56 -2.91 -7.26
CA ASP A 52 -11.88 -1.90 -6.24
C ASP A 52 -12.52 -2.54 -4.99
N MET A 53 -13.39 -3.54 -5.17
CA MET A 53 -13.97 -4.29 -4.04
C MET A 53 -12.89 -5.01 -3.23
N VAL A 54 -11.95 -5.67 -3.90
CA VAL A 54 -10.81 -6.32 -3.22
C VAL A 54 -9.95 -5.28 -2.51
N ALA A 55 -9.61 -4.18 -3.19
CA ALA A 55 -8.84 -3.07 -2.63
C ALA A 55 -9.47 -2.51 -1.34
N GLU A 56 -10.78 -2.28 -1.34
CA GLU A 56 -11.50 -1.79 -0.16
C GLU A 56 -11.44 -2.77 1.03
N ILE A 57 -11.50 -4.08 0.77
CA ILE A 57 -11.35 -5.08 1.83
C ILE A 57 -9.90 -5.14 2.32
N LEU A 58 -8.90 -5.04 1.43
CA LEU A 58 -7.49 -4.98 1.82
C LEU A 58 -7.20 -3.76 2.71
N ASP A 59 -7.73 -2.58 2.36
CA ASP A 59 -7.65 -1.37 3.18
C ASP A 59 -8.25 -1.58 4.57
N LYS A 60 -9.43 -2.22 4.66
CA LYS A 60 -10.09 -2.52 5.95
C LYS A 60 -9.30 -3.49 6.84
N ASN A 61 -8.48 -4.35 6.25
CA ASN A 61 -7.62 -5.30 6.97
C ASN A 61 -6.19 -4.77 7.15
N GLU A 62 -5.93 -3.50 6.81
CA GLU A 62 -4.60 -2.88 6.88
C GLU A 62 -3.54 -3.64 6.07
N ILE A 63 -3.95 -4.30 4.98
CA ILE A 63 -3.06 -5.05 4.09
C ILE A 63 -2.56 -4.09 2.99
N PRO A 64 -1.24 -3.81 2.90
CA PRO A 64 -0.71 -2.99 1.83
C PRO A 64 -0.95 -3.64 0.47
N TYR A 65 -1.32 -2.84 -0.53
CA TYR A 65 -1.46 -3.32 -1.90
C TYR A 65 -1.02 -2.26 -2.93
N TYR A 66 -0.68 -2.75 -4.11
CA TYR A 66 -0.41 -1.92 -5.29
C TYR A 66 -1.33 -2.36 -6.42
N LEU A 67 -2.13 -1.42 -6.93
CA LEU A 67 -3.05 -1.65 -8.02
C LEU A 67 -2.47 -1.08 -9.33
N LYS A 68 -2.33 -1.96 -10.32
CA LYS A 68 -1.85 -1.64 -11.67
C LYS A 68 -2.97 -1.86 -12.68
N MET A 69 -3.38 -0.79 -13.34
CA MET A 69 -4.33 -0.82 -14.47
C MET A 69 -3.60 -0.73 -15.80
N ASP A 70 -4.24 -1.26 -16.85
CA ASP A 70 -3.78 -1.05 -18.22
C ASP A 70 -3.89 0.43 -18.64
N TRP A 71 -2.88 0.89 -19.41
CA TRP A 71 -2.73 2.30 -19.84
C TRP A 71 -4.02 2.91 -20.39
N ILE A 72 -4.74 2.17 -21.24
CA ILE A 72 -5.94 2.68 -21.92
C ILE A 72 -7.02 3.04 -20.91
N SER A 73 -7.26 2.18 -19.92
CA SER A 73 -8.24 2.45 -18.87
C SER A 73 -7.82 3.63 -17.98
N SER A 74 -6.53 3.74 -17.66
CA SER A 74 -5.99 4.85 -16.85
C SER A 74 -6.05 6.21 -17.58
N ALA A 75 -5.78 6.25 -18.88
CA ALA A 75 -5.71 7.50 -19.64
C ALA A 75 -7.09 8.09 -19.96
N PHE A 76 -8.11 7.25 -20.15
CA PHE A 76 -9.44 7.68 -20.59
C PHE A 76 -10.51 7.65 -19.50
N SER A 77 -10.15 7.29 -18.26
CA SER A 77 -11.08 7.16 -17.12
C SER A 77 -12.31 6.28 -17.45
N ILE A 78 -12.11 5.26 -18.28
CA ILE A 78 -13.18 4.33 -18.65
C ILE A 78 -13.20 3.24 -17.58
N GLU A 79 -14.25 3.27 -16.75
CA GLU A 79 -14.47 2.32 -15.67
C GLU A 79 -15.70 1.46 -15.96
N GLY A 80 -15.58 0.15 -15.79
CA GLY A 80 -16.69 -0.77 -15.99
C GLY A 80 -16.47 -2.10 -15.28
N ALA A 81 -17.56 -2.76 -14.93
CA ALA A 81 -17.55 -4.06 -14.26
C ALA A 81 -17.13 -5.23 -15.17
N GLY A 82 -17.07 -5.01 -16.48
CA GLY A 82 -16.75 -6.06 -17.46
C GLY A 82 -16.41 -5.49 -18.83
N LEU A 83 -15.66 -4.39 -18.88
CA LEU A 83 -15.15 -3.86 -20.15
C LEU A 83 -14.15 -4.86 -20.74
N PRO A 84 -14.44 -5.44 -21.91
CA PRO A 84 -13.54 -6.42 -22.52
C PRO A 84 -12.17 -5.78 -22.78
N GLY A 85 -11.11 -6.42 -22.27
CA GLY A 85 -9.73 -5.93 -22.42
C GLY A 85 -9.26 -4.95 -21.34
N GLN A 86 -10.09 -4.62 -20.34
CA GLN A 86 -9.62 -3.93 -19.13
C GLN A 86 -9.12 -4.97 -18.12
N MET A 87 -7.80 -5.17 -18.05
CA MET A 87 -7.19 -6.01 -17.01
C MET A 87 -6.65 -5.14 -15.88
N VAL A 88 -6.96 -5.54 -14.65
CA VAL A 88 -6.41 -4.94 -13.44
C VAL A 88 -5.61 -5.99 -12.69
N ARG A 89 -4.41 -5.61 -12.25
CA ARG A 89 -3.52 -6.45 -11.46
C ARG A 89 -3.32 -5.83 -10.09
N ILE A 90 -3.54 -6.62 -9.05
CA ILE A 90 -3.27 -6.23 -7.67
C ILE A 90 -2.07 -7.02 -7.18
N PHE A 91 -1.14 -6.32 -6.55
CA PHE A 91 0.03 -6.89 -5.91
C PHE A 91 -0.05 -6.64 -4.40
N VAL A 92 0.38 -7.60 -3.61
CA VAL A 92 0.44 -7.52 -2.15
C VAL A 92 1.82 -7.98 -1.67
N PRO A 93 2.29 -7.55 -0.50
CA PRO A 93 3.48 -8.13 0.12
C PRO A 93 3.32 -9.64 0.28
N GLU A 94 4.37 -10.40 0.02
CA GLU A 94 4.34 -11.87 0.09
C GLU A 94 3.90 -12.37 1.49
N THR A 95 4.20 -11.61 2.54
CA THR A 95 3.75 -11.86 3.91
C THR A 95 2.23 -11.94 4.06
N HIS A 96 1.47 -11.26 3.20
CA HIS A 96 0.01 -11.20 3.22
C HIS A 96 -0.65 -11.95 2.04
N GLN A 97 0.13 -12.63 1.19
CA GLN A 97 -0.39 -13.26 -0.03
C GLN A 97 -1.56 -14.20 0.25
N LYS A 98 -1.40 -15.12 1.20
CA LYS A 98 -2.42 -16.14 1.51
C LYS A 98 -3.72 -15.54 2.05
N GLU A 99 -3.61 -14.47 2.83
CA GLU A 99 -4.76 -13.74 3.36
C GLU A 99 -5.51 -13.01 2.25
N ALA A 100 -4.77 -12.31 1.39
CA ALA A 100 -5.32 -11.62 0.23
C ALA A 100 -5.97 -12.60 -0.77
N GLU A 101 -5.37 -13.76 -1.03
CA GLU A 101 -5.96 -14.80 -1.88
C GLU A 101 -7.31 -15.30 -1.35
N ASN A 102 -7.44 -15.50 -0.02
CA ASN A 102 -8.71 -15.89 0.57
C ASN A 102 -9.79 -14.81 0.39
N ILE A 103 -9.43 -13.53 0.49
CA ILE A 103 -10.33 -12.40 0.23
C ILE A 103 -10.81 -12.43 -1.23
N VAL A 104 -9.88 -12.63 -2.17
CA VAL A 104 -10.19 -12.70 -3.60
C VAL A 104 -11.15 -13.85 -3.90
N GLN A 105 -10.90 -15.04 -3.34
CA GLN A 105 -11.77 -16.20 -3.51
C GLN A 105 -13.19 -15.97 -2.96
N GLY A 106 -13.32 -15.21 -1.87
CA GLY A 106 -14.62 -14.83 -1.31
C GLY A 106 -15.43 -13.89 -2.22
N ILE A 107 -14.79 -13.10 -3.08
CA ILE A 107 -15.45 -12.13 -3.97
C ILE A 107 -15.75 -12.74 -5.34
N ILE A 108 -14.75 -13.36 -5.98
CA ILE A 108 -14.88 -13.87 -7.35
C ILE A 108 -15.61 -15.23 -7.37
N GLY A 109 -15.58 -15.96 -6.25
CA GLY A 109 -16.07 -17.34 -6.17
C GLY A 109 -15.19 -18.32 -6.96
N ASN A 110 -15.35 -19.62 -6.69
CA ASN A 110 -14.65 -20.68 -7.40
C ASN A 110 -15.16 -20.81 -8.85
N HIS A 111 -14.84 -19.85 -9.72
CA HIS A 111 -14.98 -19.98 -11.16
C HIS A 111 -13.60 -20.05 -11.79
N GLN A 112 -13.02 -21.24 -11.69
CA GLN A 112 -11.87 -21.68 -12.47
C GLN A 112 -12.33 -22.81 -13.41
#